data_AF-A0AAJ1U4T1-F1
#
_entry.id   AF-A0AAJ1U4T1-F1
#
_cell.length_a   1.000
_cell.length_b   1.000
_cell.length_c   1.000
_cell.angle_alpha   90.00
_cell.angle_beta   90.00
_cell.angle_gamma   90.00
#
_symmetry.space_group_name_H-M   'P 1'
#
loop_
_entity.id
_entity.type
_entity.pdbx_description
1 polymer ?
#
loop_
_entity_poly.entity_id
_entity_poly.type
_entity_poly.pdbx_seq_one_letter_code
_entity_poly.pdbx_strand_id
1 'polypeptide(L)'
;MFGLTFEKLFVVAVVAGVLIGPQRLPAYAHQVRATVRGFRAFVEASRARAQVELGDVLTRAEWEALDLRQYDPRRIVRDALDGAPAVTPTPADPDGSVEDAARAELVEQASRVRPGQRFLVAGSAAHPRRVAIASLPHDDPRRLAAEGLPEPPGDGAVVDAEEEG
;
A
#
# COMPACT_ATOMS: atom_id res chain seq x y z
N MET A 1 -9.13 -19.65 -17.79
CA MET A 1 -10.43 -18.96 -17.65
C MET A 1 -11.49 -20.01 -17.38
N PHE A 2 -12.04 -20.07 -16.16
CA PHE A 2 -13.08 -21.06 -15.84
C PHE A 2 -14.34 -20.75 -16.65
N GLY A 3 -14.73 -21.64 -17.55
CA GLY A 3 -15.91 -21.50 -18.40
C GLY A 3 -17.21 -21.70 -17.61
N LEU A 4 -17.37 -20.95 -16.53
CA LEU A 4 -18.46 -20.99 -15.56
C LEU A 4 -19.62 -20.12 -16.11
N THR A 5 -20.51 -20.74 -16.86
CA THR A 5 -21.74 -20.10 -17.33
C THR A 5 -22.82 -20.22 -16.25
N PHE A 6 -23.83 -19.35 -16.30
CA PHE A 6 -24.95 -19.36 -15.33
C PHE A 6 -25.61 -20.75 -15.25
N GLU A 7 -25.81 -21.40 -16.39
CA GLU A 7 -26.31 -22.77 -16.49
C GLU A 7 -25.44 -23.77 -15.70
N LYS A 8 -24.11 -23.74 -15.89
CA LYS A 8 -23.20 -24.64 -15.17
C LYS A 8 -23.22 -24.38 -13.66
N LEU A 9 -23.33 -23.12 -13.26
CA LEU A 9 -23.42 -22.75 -11.85
C LEU A 9 -24.70 -23.29 -11.21
N PHE A 10 -25.82 -23.24 -11.93
CA PHE A 10 -27.08 -23.83 -11.50
C PHE A 10 -26.98 -25.36 -11.38
N VAL A 11 -26.40 -26.04 -12.37
CA VAL A 11 -26.19 -27.50 -12.33
C VAL A 11 -25.32 -27.88 -11.12
N VAL A 12 -24.21 -27.15 -10.88
CA VAL A 12 -23.35 -27.38 -9.73
C VAL A 12 -24.09 -27.16 -8.41
N ALA A 13 -24.92 -26.10 -8.31
CA ALA A 13 -25.72 -25.84 -7.11
C ALA A 13 -26.73 -26.96 -6.82
N VAL A 14 -27.39 -27.48 -7.86
CA VAL A 14 -28.31 -28.62 -7.73
C VAL A 14 -27.57 -29.87 -7.26
N VAL A 15 -26.45 -30.20 -7.91
CA VAL A 15 -25.62 -31.37 -7.53
C VAL A 15 -25.12 -31.24 -6.09
N ALA A 16 -24.59 -30.08 -5.72
CA ALA A 16 -24.13 -29.81 -4.36
C ALA A 16 -25.28 -29.94 -3.35
N GLY A 17 -26.47 -29.44 -3.69
CA GLY A 17 -27.66 -29.55 -2.85
C GLY A 17 -28.14 -30.98 -2.64
N VAL A 18 -28.05 -31.82 -3.67
CA VAL A 18 -28.35 -33.26 -3.55
C VAL A 18 -27.29 -33.95 -2.68
N LEU A 19 -26.00 -33.63 -2.87
CA LEU A 19 -24.89 -34.24 -2.14
C LEU A 19 -24.89 -33.90 -0.63
N ILE A 20 -25.20 -32.64 -0.30
CA ILE A 20 -25.31 -32.13 1.08
C ILE A 20 -26.66 -32.52 1.70
N GLY A 21 -27.67 -32.72 0.87
CA GLY A 21 -29.06 -32.95 1.24
C GLY A 21 -29.87 -31.64 1.31
N PRO A 22 -31.06 -31.57 0.68
CA PRO A 22 -31.84 -30.34 0.57
C PRO A 22 -32.33 -29.80 1.93
N GLN A 23 -32.43 -30.68 2.93
CA GLN A 23 -32.85 -30.31 4.28
C GLN A 23 -31.77 -29.53 5.05
N ARG A 24 -30.49 -29.69 4.70
CA ARG A 24 -29.36 -29.03 5.39
C ARG A 24 -28.95 -27.71 4.77
N LEU A 25 -29.17 -27.53 3.46
CA LEU A 25 -28.92 -26.27 2.75
C LEU A 25 -29.54 -25.02 3.42
N PRO A 26 -30.84 -24.99 3.80
CA PRO A 26 -31.43 -23.80 4.39
C PRO A 26 -30.78 -23.46 5.74
N ALA A 27 -30.43 -24.46 6.54
CA ALA A 27 -29.74 -24.26 7.82
C ALA A 27 -28.38 -23.55 7.63
N TYR A 28 -27.58 -23.97 6.64
CA TYR A 28 -26.33 -23.29 6.31
C TYR A 28 -26.54 -21.90 5.69
N ALA A 29 -27.57 -21.72 4.85
CA ALA A 29 -27.91 -20.42 4.28
C ALA A 29 -28.29 -19.40 5.37
N HIS A 30 -28.95 -19.83 6.44
CA HIS A 30 -29.23 -18.98 7.60
C HIS A 30 -27.96 -18.50 8.28
N GLN A 31 -26.95 -19.37 8.43
CA GLN A 31 -25.67 -19.02 9.03
C GLN A 31 -24.91 -18.01 8.17
N VAL A 32 -24.83 -18.25 6.86
CA VAL A 32 -24.22 -17.31 5.91
C VAL A 32 -24.96 -15.96 5.93
N ARG A 33 -26.29 -15.96 5.94
CA ARG A 33 -27.08 -14.72 6.02
C ARG A 33 -26.81 -13.95 7.31
N ALA A 34 -26.69 -14.64 8.44
CA ALA A 34 -26.36 -14.01 9.71
C ALA A 34 -24.97 -13.37 9.67
N THR A 35 -23.98 -14.08 9.12
CA THR A 35 -22.62 -13.55 8.92
C THR A 35 -22.61 -12.35 7.98
N VAL A 36 -23.30 -12.40 6.84
CA VAL A 36 -23.37 -11.29 5.89
C VAL A 36 -24.05 -10.07 6.52
N ARG A 37 -25.10 -10.27 7.32
CA ARG A 37 -25.74 -9.18 8.08
C ARG A 37 -24.80 -8.56 9.10
N GLY A 38 -24.06 -9.39 9.85
CA GLY A 38 -23.07 -8.93 10.81
C GLY A 38 -21.93 -8.18 10.13
N PHE A 39 -21.43 -8.70 9.02
CA PHE A 39 -20.40 -8.05 8.21
C PHE A 39 -20.87 -6.70 7.67
N ARG A 40 -22.10 -6.62 7.13
CA ARG A 40 -22.68 -5.36 6.67
C ARG A 40 -22.82 -4.36 7.81
N ALA A 41 -23.30 -4.79 8.98
CA ALA A 41 -23.40 -3.92 10.15
C ALA A 41 -22.03 -3.45 10.64
N PHE A 42 -21.00 -4.31 10.56
CA PHE A 42 -19.63 -3.95 10.88
C PHE A 42 -19.07 -2.91 9.91
N VAL A 43 -19.28 -3.07 8.60
CA VAL A 43 -18.87 -2.08 7.58
C VAL A 43 -19.57 -0.75 7.83
N GLU A 44 -20.87 -0.75 8.09
CA GLU A 44 -21.63 0.48 8.36
C GLU A 44 -21.16 1.16 9.66
N ALA A 45 -20.84 0.38 10.70
CA ALA A 45 -20.31 0.89 11.96
C ALA A 45 -18.89 1.47 11.81
N SER A 46 -18.03 0.83 11.03
CA SER A 46 -16.69 1.35 10.70
C SER A 46 -16.79 2.63 9.87
N ARG A 47 -17.73 2.69 8.90
CA ARG A 47 -18.01 3.90 8.14
C ARG A 47 -18.52 5.02 9.05
N ALA A 48 -19.41 4.73 9.98
CA ALA A 48 -19.93 5.71 10.94
C ALA A 48 -18.82 6.29 11.84
N ARG A 49 -17.89 5.44 12.32
CA ARG A 49 -16.74 5.89 13.13
C ARG A 49 -15.76 6.73 12.31
N ALA A 50 -15.45 6.29 11.08
CA ALA A 50 -14.64 7.05 10.15
C ALA A 50 -15.28 8.42 9.82
N GLN A 51 -16.60 8.48 9.66
CA GLN A 51 -17.32 9.73 9.40
C GLN A 51 -17.27 10.72 10.59
N VAL A 52 -17.19 10.21 11.82
CA VAL A 52 -17.13 11.02 13.06
C VAL A 52 -15.72 11.55 13.32
N GLU A 53 -14.69 10.74 13.05
CA GLU A 53 -13.28 11.13 13.27
C GLU A 53 -12.68 11.90 12.08
N LEU A 54 -13.10 11.62 10.85
CA LEU A 54 -12.69 12.34 9.63
C LEU A 54 -13.73 13.40 9.21
N GLY A 55 -14.41 13.99 10.20
CA GLY A 55 -15.52 14.93 10.03
C GLY A 55 -15.46 15.76 8.75
N ASP A 56 -16.46 15.59 7.90
CA ASP A 56 -16.75 16.42 6.73
C ASP A 56 -15.69 16.50 5.61
N VAL A 57 -14.58 15.74 5.68
CA VAL A 57 -13.58 15.74 4.59
C VAL A 57 -13.75 14.60 3.59
N LEU A 58 -14.60 13.59 3.87
CA LEU A 58 -14.98 12.58 2.89
C LEU A 58 -16.42 12.80 2.43
N THR A 59 -16.62 13.90 1.73
CA THR A 59 -17.90 14.20 1.08
C THR A 59 -18.18 13.07 0.10
N ARG A 60 -19.46 12.78 -0.15
CA ARG A 60 -19.98 11.78 -1.11
C ARG A 60 -19.25 11.73 -2.48
N ALA A 61 -18.53 12.81 -2.84
CA ALA A 61 -17.63 12.95 -3.97
C ALA A 61 -16.39 12.02 -3.97
N GLU A 62 -15.77 11.67 -2.83
CA GLU A 62 -14.59 10.77 -2.82
C GLU A 62 -14.94 9.28 -2.89
N TRP A 63 -16.15 8.92 -2.45
CA TRP A 63 -16.68 7.57 -2.66
C TRP A 63 -17.13 7.35 -4.11
N GLU A 64 -17.50 8.43 -4.80
CA GLU A 64 -17.84 8.43 -6.22
C GLU A 64 -16.58 8.49 -7.10
N ALA A 65 -15.53 9.21 -6.66
CA ALA A 65 -14.20 9.19 -7.28
C ALA A 65 -13.51 7.82 -7.18
N LEU A 66 -13.86 7.01 -6.17
CA LEU A 66 -13.38 5.63 -6.03
C LEU A 66 -14.26 4.60 -6.76
N ASP A 67 -15.18 5.03 -7.63
CA ASP A 67 -15.90 4.14 -8.54
C ASP A 67 -15.15 4.06 -9.88
N LEU A 68 -14.42 2.96 -10.09
CA LEU A 68 -13.55 2.73 -11.27
C LEU A 68 -14.25 2.95 -12.63
N ARG A 69 -15.57 2.86 -12.67
CA ARG A 69 -16.37 3.00 -13.90
C ARG A 69 -16.44 4.44 -14.41
N GLN A 70 -16.20 5.41 -13.55
CA GLN A 70 -16.21 6.83 -13.92
C GLN A 70 -14.86 7.31 -14.47
N TYR A 71 -13.81 6.48 -14.38
CA TYR A 71 -12.52 6.70 -15.04
C TYR A 71 -12.58 6.20 -16.51
N ASP A 72 -13.52 6.73 -17.30
CA ASP A 72 -13.62 6.35 -18.72
C ASP A 72 -12.42 6.92 -19.50
N PRO A 73 -11.49 6.07 -19.98
CA PRO A 73 -10.25 6.53 -20.62
C PRO A 73 -10.52 7.38 -21.86
N ARG A 74 -11.70 7.25 -22.49
CA ARG A 74 -12.06 8.04 -23.67
C ARG A 74 -12.28 9.50 -23.34
N ARG A 75 -12.77 9.82 -22.14
CA ARG A 75 -12.90 11.22 -21.70
C ARG A 75 -11.54 11.85 -21.47
N ILE A 76 -10.63 11.14 -20.81
CA ILE A 76 -9.26 11.62 -20.52
C ILE A 76 -8.52 11.94 -21.83
N VAL A 77 -8.66 11.08 -22.84
CA VAL A 77 -8.03 11.30 -24.15
C VAL A 77 -8.67 12.46 -24.91
N ARG A 78 -10.00 12.62 -24.85
CA ARG A 78 -10.69 13.78 -25.45
C ARG A 78 -10.28 15.09 -24.79
N ASP A 79 -10.28 15.13 -23.46
CA ASP A 79 -9.89 16.31 -22.70
C ASP A 79 -8.41 16.68 -22.99
N ALA A 80 -7.54 15.69 -23.28
CA ALA A 80 -6.17 15.92 -23.74
C ALA A 80 -6.05 16.38 -25.20
N LEU A 81 -6.98 15.99 -26.09
CA LEU A 81 -7.00 16.39 -27.50
C LEU A 81 -7.65 17.77 -27.71
N ASP A 82 -8.63 18.14 -26.88
CA ASP A 82 -9.40 19.38 -27.00
C ASP A 82 -8.71 20.58 -26.32
N GLY A 83 -7.53 20.40 -25.72
CA GLY A 83 -6.59 21.48 -25.40
C GLY A 83 -7.09 22.54 -24.40
N ALA A 84 -8.10 22.26 -23.59
CA ALA A 84 -8.51 23.17 -22.53
C ALA A 84 -7.42 23.14 -21.44
N PRO A 85 -6.86 24.31 -21.04
CA PRO A 85 -5.94 24.34 -19.92
C PRO A 85 -6.70 23.82 -18.71
N ALA A 86 -6.28 22.67 -18.20
CA ALA A 86 -6.73 22.19 -16.92
C ALA A 86 -6.47 23.33 -15.93
N VAL A 87 -7.55 23.99 -15.47
CA VAL A 87 -7.54 24.54 -14.14
C VAL A 87 -7.37 23.32 -13.28
N THR A 88 -6.13 22.98 -12.97
CA THR A 88 -5.78 22.20 -11.80
C THR A 88 -6.22 23.08 -10.63
N PRO A 89 -7.36 22.84 -9.94
CA PRO A 89 -7.24 22.92 -8.50
C PRO A 89 -6.09 21.97 -8.20
N THR A 90 -4.98 22.46 -7.64
CA THR A 90 -3.98 21.57 -7.07
C THR A 90 -4.79 20.61 -6.18
N PRO A 91 -4.94 19.32 -6.56
CA PRO A 91 -5.36 18.36 -5.57
C PRO A 91 -4.19 18.38 -4.59
N ALA A 92 -4.44 18.36 -3.29
CA ALA A 92 -3.41 17.85 -2.41
C ALA A 92 -3.11 16.44 -2.95
N ASP A 93 -1.94 16.25 -3.57
CA ASP A 93 -1.56 14.99 -4.20
C ASP A 93 -1.68 13.88 -3.15
N PRO A 94 -2.64 12.94 -3.29
CA PRO A 94 -2.68 11.78 -2.43
C PRO A 94 -1.48 10.85 -2.72
N ASP A 95 -0.89 10.94 -3.92
CA ASP A 95 0.40 10.31 -4.23
C ASP A 95 1.55 11.02 -3.53
N GLY A 96 1.60 12.35 -3.52
CA GLY A 96 2.65 13.10 -2.82
C GLY A 96 2.66 12.82 -1.32
N SER A 97 1.48 12.73 -0.69
CA SER A 97 1.39 12.41 0.74
C SER A 97 1.79 10.97 1.07
N VAL A 98 1.49 10.00 0.19
CA VAL A 98 1.87 8.59 0.36
C VAL A 98 3.34 8.37 0.00
N GLU A 99 3.85 9.05 -1.03
CA GLU A 99 5.25 9.06 -1.45
C GLU A 99 6.14 9.79 -0.44
N ASP A 100 5.69 10.91 0.14
CA ASP A 100 6.39 11.63 1.21
C ASP A 100 6.36 10.83 2.51
N ALA A 101 5.24 10.19 2.86
CA ALA A 101 5.18 9.27 4.01
C ALA A 101 6.07 8.05 3.81
N ALA A 102 6.07 7.45 2.61
CA ALA A 102 6.96 6.34 2.26
C ALA A 102 8.44 6.78 2.26
N ARG A 103 8.74 7.99 1.76
CA ARG A 103 10.09 8.57 1.79
C ARG A 103 10.55 8.86 3.22
N ALA A 104 9.67 9.37 4.08
CA ALA A 104 9.95 9.57 5.49
C ALA A 104 10.21 8.25 6.23
N GLU A 105 9.41 7.22 5.95
CA GLU A 105 9.64 5.87 6.48
C GLU A 105 10.96 5.28 5.99
N LEU A 106 11.32 5.47 4.71
CA LEU A 106 12.61 5.02 4.14
C LEU A 106 13.80 5.71 4.83
N VAL A 107 13.69 7.01 5.14
CA VAL A 107 14.70 7.77 5.89
C VAL A 107 14.80 7.28 7.35
N GLU A 108 13.67 6.97 7.98
CA GLU A 108 13.64 6.40 9.33
C GLU A 108 14.15 4.95 9.37
N GLN A 109 13.97 4.18 8.31
CA GLN A 109 14.60 2.87 8.15
C GLN A 109 16.11 3.01 7.98
N ALA A 110 16.57 4.01 7.21
CA ALA A 110 17.99 4.27 6.99
C ALA A 110 18.73 4.61 8.29
N SER A 111 18.11 5.35 9.22
CA SER A 111 18.72 5.68 10.52
C SER A 111 18.92 4.46 11.44
N ARG A 112 18.19 3.36 11.18
CA ARG A 112 18.33 2.08 11.91
C ARG A 112 19.41 1.17 11.31
N VAL A 113 19.89 1.46 10.10
CA VAL A 113 20.93 0.69 9.42
C VAL A 113 22.28 1.03 10.02
N ARG A 114 23.06 0.02 10.41
CA ARG A 114 24.43 0.24 10.91
C ARG A 114 25.43 0.37 9.76
N PRO A 115 26.47 1.20 9.89
CA PRO A 115 27.54 1.26 8.89
C PRO A 115 28.19 -0.12 8.71
N GLY A 116 28.34 -0.55 7.46
CA GLY A 116 28.84 -1.90 7.11
C GLY A 116 27.76 -3.01 7.08
N GLN A 117 26.49 -2.69 7.31
CA GLN A 117 25.40 -3.66 7.18
C GLN A 117 25.22 -4.11 5.73
N ARG A 118 25.15 -5.42 5.48
CA ARG A 118 25.09 -5.99 4.12
C ARG A 118 23.67 -6.35 3.66
N PHE A 119 22.76 -6.56 4.62
CA PHE A 119 21.40 -7.02 4.37
C PHE A 119 20.39 -6.28 5.24
N LEU A 120 19.25 -5.95 4.65
CA LEU A 120 18.04 -5.53 5.36
C LEU A 120 17.11 -6.72 5.53
N VAL A 121 16.44 -6.80 6.68
CA VAL A 121 15.38 -7.76 6.93
C VAL A 121 14.05 -7.04 6.71
N ALA A 122 13.38 -7.35 5.62
CA ALA A 122 12.07 -6.81 5.26
C ALA A 122 10.99 -7.89 5.41
N GLY A 123 9.73 -7.49 5.63
CA GLY A 123 8.61 -8.42 5.79
C GLY A 123 8.11 -8.54 7.23
N SER A 124 7.01 -9.26 7.42
CA SER A 124 6.39 -9.43 8.74
C SER A 124 7.19 -10.42 9.59
N ALA A 125 7.02 -10.37 10.91
CA ALA A 125 7.67 -11.30 11.85
C ALA A 125 7.43 -12.79 11.49
N ALA A 126 6.35 -13.10 10.78
CA ALA A 126 6.03 -14.44 10.30
C ALA A 126 6.77 -14.85 9.02
N HIS A 127 7.20 -13.88 8.18
CA HIS A 127 7.88 -14.14 6.90
C HIS A 127 8.99 -13.11 6.64
N PRO A 128 10.15 -13.24 7.32
CA PRO A 128 11.27 -12.34 7.10
C PRO A 128 11.96 -12.67 5.76
N ARG A 129 12.14 -11.64 4.94
CA ARG A 129 12.88 -11.70 3.68
C ARG A 129 14.15 -10.86 3.80
N ARG A 130 15.29 -11.44 3.40
CA ARG A 130 16.58 -10.74 3.38
C ARG A 130 16.77 -10.08 2.01
N VAL A 131 16.98 -8.77 2.01
CA VAL A 131 17.27 -7.98 0.81
C VAL A 131 18.70 -7.45 0.92
N ALA A 132 19.52 -7.68 -0.11
CA ALA A 132 20.89 -7.17 -0.13
C ALA A 132 20.89 -5.66 -0.34
N ILE A 133 21.64 -4.91 0.47
CA ILE A 133 21.67 -3.44 0.36
C ILE A 133 22.24 -2.99 -1.00
N ALA A 134 23.18 -3.76 -1.56
CA ALA A 134 23.73 -3.52 -2.89
C ALA A 134 22.71 -3.64 -4.05
N SER A 135 21.56 -4.28 -3.81
CA SER A 135 20.48 -4.42 -4.81
C SER A 135 19.47 -3.27 -4.80
N LEU A 136 19.55 -2.36 -3.81
CA LEU A 136 18.71 -1.17 -3.76
C LEU A 136 19.17 -0.13 -4.80
N PRO A 137 18.31 0.81 -5.24
CA PRO A 137 18.72 1.94 -6.07
C PRO A 137 19.92 2.69 -5.47
N HIS A 138 20.76 3.30 -6.31
CA HIS A 138 21.96 4.01 -5.85
C HIS A 138 21.63 5.21 -4.97
N ASP A 139 20.50 5.87 -5.22
CA ASP A 139 20.02 7.02 -4.45
C ASP A 139 19.17 6.64 -3.21
N ASP A 140 19.07 5.34 -2.86
CA ASP A 140 18.29 4.89 -1.69
C ASP A 140 19.00 5.28 -0.39
N PRO A 141 18.33 6.01 0.54
CA PRO A 141 18.95 6.47 1.79
C PRO A 141 19.50 5.32 2.66
N ARG A 142 18.93 4.11 2.56
CA ARG A 142 19.38 2.92 3.31
C ARG A 142 20.70 2.37 2.78
N ARG A 143 21.01 2.63 1.51
CA ARG A 143 22.29 2.26 0.89
C ARG A 143 23.39 3.22 1.33
N LEU A 144 23.11 4.53 1.28
CA LEU A 144 24.03 5.57 1.74
C LEU A 144 24.38 5.42 3.24
N ALA A 145 23.38 5.08 4.07
CA ALA A 145 23.59 4.82 5.50
C ALA A 145 24.46 3.57 5.76
N ALA A 146 24.36 2.55 4.90
CA ALA A 146 25.14 1.32 5.02
C ALA A 146 26.58 1.46 4.50
N GLU A 147 26.78 2.26 3.46
CA GLU A 147 28.09 2.57 2.89
C GLU A 147 28.96 3.37 3.88
N GLY A 148 28.33 4.08 4.83
CA GLY A 148 29.01 4.89 5.83
C GLY A 148 29.61 6.13 5.17
N LEU A 149 29.56 7.27 5.85
CA LEU A 149 30.36 8.42 5.42
C LEU A 149 31.81 7.94 5.23
N PRO A 150 32.54 8.39 4.18
CA PRO A 150 33.99 8.32 4.23
C PRO A 150 34.40 8.99 5.54
N GLU A 151 35.10 8.25 6.41
CA GLU A 151 35.85 8.83 7.52
C GLU A 151 36.53 10.10 6.98
N PRO A 152 36.31 11.29 7.58
CA PRO A 152 37.21 12.39 7.30
C PRO A 152 38.62 11.85 7.56
N PRO A 153 39.61 12.09 6.68
CA PRO A 153 40.95 11.55 6.87
C PRO A 153 41.37 11.89 8.29
N GLY A 154 41.57 10.85 9.09
CA GLY A 154 41.99 10.98 10.47
C GLY A 154 43.19 11.92 10.48
N ASP A 155 43.03 13.04 11.18
CA ASP A 155 44.11 13.95 11.49
C ASP A 155 45.02 13.24 12.51
N GLY A 156 45.76 12.28 12.00
CA GLY A 156 46.76 11.50 12.68
C GLY A 156 48.13 11.90 12.17
N ALA A 157 48.47 13.19 12.30
CA ALA A 157 49.86 13.67 12.25
C ALA A 157 49.99 15.13 12.70
N VAL A 158 49.55 15.45 13.92
CA VAL A 158 50.16 16.55 14.66
C VAL A 158 50.50 16.03 16.06
N VAL A 159 51.73 15.54 16.22
CA VAL A 159 52.68 15.85 17.31
C VAL A 159 53.98 15.11 16.97
N ASP A 160 55.01 15.84 16.55
CA ASP A 160 56.41 15.74 17.00
C ASP A 160 57.36 16.39 15.98
N ALA A 161 57.69 17.67 16.22
CA ALA A 161 59.02 18.26 16.05
C ALA A 161 58.94 19.78 16.27
N GLU A 162 58.95 20.19 17.54
CA GLU A 162 59.65 21.42 17.92
C GLU A 162 61.17 21.24 17.67
N GLU A 163 61.87 22.38 17.55
CA GLU A 163 63.34 22.57 17.55
C GLU A 163 64.16 22.17 16.32
N GLU A 164 64.55 23.16 15.51
CA GLU A 164 65.90 23.79 15.50
C GLU A 164 66.08 24.68 14.26
N GLY A 165 66.59 25.91 14.46
CA GLY A 165 67.21 26.72 13.40
C GLY A 165 66.79 28.18 13.33
#